data_AF-A0AAD6UQW5-F1
#
_entry.id   AF-A0AAD6UQW5-F1
#
_cell.length_a   1.000
_cell.length_b   1.000
_cell.length_c   1.000
_cell.angle_alpha   90.00
_cell.angle_beta   90.00
_cell.angle_gamma   90.00
#
_symmetry.space_group_name_H-M   'P 1'
#
loop_
_entity.id
_entity.type
_entity.pdbx_description
1 polymer ?
#
loop_
_entity_poly.entity_id
_entity_poly.type
_entity_poly.pdbx_seq_one_letter_code
_entity_poly.pdbx_strand_id
1 'polypeptide(L)'
;MDKNDSAIKVPHSFEDRAIDHRSRCPHFRILVIGRANAGKTTLLKKVCNSIDNPQILSPTGKTLDITIVEGSAERGRHNIERQLVFKSNPRFIFHDSRGFESGSVDETEKVKAFIAKRAGSNTLSGQLHAIWYCLPADTNRPLLETEKNFFNTDITGNVPVIAIFTKFDGLITKAFSGLIDDGYTRKEALTIRRWKAQEMLTTNFIEPLMSTQFAPSDHVRLDDMRKETSSCHELIERTANALTDDTLRLLFVSVQQNHIDLCIRYALQGGLKNKNIVEMVRSALAFFPHVWVITFRMALLLYC
;
A
#
# COMPACT_ATOMS: atom_id res chain seq x y z
N MET A 1 37.00 3.20 -48.81
CA MET A 1 37.13 2.30 -47.65
C MET A 1 36.40 2.97 -46.49
N ASP A 2 35.08 2.88 -46.49
CA ASP A 2 34.26 3.39 -45.40
C ASP A 2 33.97 2.24 -44.45
N LYS A 3 34.58 2.28 -43.26
CA LYS A 3 34.19 1.40 -42.15
C LYS A 3 32.99 2.03 -41.47
N ASN A 4 31.84 1.47 -41.78
CA ASN A 4 30.56 1.73 -41.14
C ASN A 4 30.62 1.21 -39.70
N ASP A 5 30.76 2.10 -38.72
CA ASP A 5 30.76 1.78 -37.30
C ASP A 5 29.30 1.70 -36.83
N SER A 6 28.62 0.60 -37.19
CA SER A 6 27.30 0.30 -36.66
C SER A 6 27.46 -0.35 -35.30
N ALA A 7 27.46 0.47 -34.24
CA ALA A 7 27.31 0.01 -32.87
C ALA A 7 26.06 -0.89 -32.78
N ILE A 8 26.28 -2.17 -32.55
CA ILE A 8 25.24 -3.15 -32.27
C ILE A 8 24.53 -2.68 -30.99
N LYS A 9 23.32 -2.15 -31.12
CA LYS A 9 22.44 -1.89 -29.98
C LYS A 9 22.06 -3.24 -29.36
N VAL A 10 22.82 -3.65 -28.35
CA VAL A 10 22.47 -4.77 -27.48
C VAL A 10 21.15 -4.42 -26.79
N PRO A 11 20.12 -5.29 -26.81
CA PRO A 11 18.87 -5.02 -26.10
C PRO A 11 19.16 -4.76 -24.62
N HIS A 12 18.56 -3.71 -24.04
CA HIS A 12 18.62 -3.49 -22.59
C HIS A 12 18.08 -4.71 -21.87
N SER A 13 18.89 -5.30 -21.00
CA SER A 13 18.47 -6.43 -20.17
C SER A 13 17.32 -6.01 -19.25
N PHE A 14 16.55 -6.98 -18.74
CA PHE A 14 15.48 -6.71 -17.76
C PHE A 14 16.01 -5.98 -16.51
N GLU A 15 17.26 -6.22 -16.13
CA GLU A 15 17.95 -5.52 -15.05
C GLU A 15 18.22 -4.04 -15.34
N ASP A 16 18.73 -3.73 -16.53
CA ASP A 16 19.04 -2.34 -16.90
C ASP A 16 17.77 -1.48 -16.84
N ARG A 17 16.64 -2.07 -17.24
CA ARG A 17 15.31 -1.46 -17.11
C ARG A 17 14.91 -1.32 -15.64
N ALA A 18 15.10 -2.35 -14.82
CA ALA A 18 14.79 -2.29 -13.39
C ALA A 18 15.56 -1.20 -12.64
N ILE A 19 16.84 -1.02 -12.99
CA ILE A 19 17.74 0.00 -12.43
C ILE A 19 17.34 1.40 -12.93
N ASP A 20 17.09 1.57 -14.22
CA ASP A 20 16.60 2.83 -14.81
C ASP A 20 15.26 3.26 -14.18
N HIS A 21 14.32 2.33 -14.05
CA HIS A 21 13.03 2.64 -13.46
C HIS A 21 13.12 3.07 -11.99
N ARG A 22 14.06 2.53 -11.21
CA ARG A 22 14.32 2.96 -9.82
C ARG A 22 15.06 4.29 -9.73
N SER A 23 15.96 4.58 -10.67
CA SER A 23 16.63 5.88 -10.71
C SER A 23 15.61 6.99 -11.00
N ARG A 24 14.64 6.71 -11.88
CA ARG A 24 13.55 7.62 -12.26
C ARG A 24 12.41 7.67 -11.23
N CYS A 25 12.17 6.58 -10.50
CA CYS A 25 11.15 6.49 -9.45
C CYS A 25 11.75 5.88 -8.17
N PRO A 26 12.39 6.69 -7.31
CA PRO A 26 13.09 6.18 -6.13
C PRO A 26 12.17 5.76 -4.98
N HIS A 27 10.89 6.11 -5.04
CA HIS A 27 9.91 5.90 -3.98
C HIS A 27 8.61 5.33 -4.52
N PHE A 28 7.96 4.47 -3.73
CA PHE A 28 6.62 3.99 -4.02
C PHE A 28 5.58 4.84 -3.24
N ARG A 29 4.68 5.52 -3.96
CA ARG A 29 3.65 6.40 -3.36
C ARG A 29 2.31 5.68 -3.17
N ILE A 30 1.81 5.72 -1.94
CA ILE A 30 0.52 5.15 -1.56
C ILE A 30 -0.34 6.24 -0.92
N LEU A 31 -1.58 6.36 -1.38
CA LEU A 31 -2.59 7.16 -0.69
C LEU A 31 -3.39 6.24 0.26
N VAL A 32 -3.43 6.58 1.54
CA VAL A 32 -4.24 5.87 2.55
C VAL A 32 -5.50 6.67 2.84
N ILE A 33 -6.64 6.09 2.44
CA ILE A 33 -7.98 6.65 2.63
C ILE A 33 -8.68 5.93 3.77
N GLY A 34 -9.49 6.65 4.53
CA GLY A 34 -10.35 6.04 5.54
C GLY A 34 -10.79 7.06 6.58
N ARG A 35 -11.87 6.72 7.26
CA ARG A 35 -12.49 7.57 8.29
C ARG A 35 -11.55 7.85 9.47
N ALA A 36 -11.96 8.77 10.35
CA ALA A 36 -11.32 8.94 11.64
C ALA A 36 -11.29 7.60 12.36
N ASN A 37 -10.17 7.28 12.99
CA ASN A 37 -9.99 6.03 13.72
C ASN A 37 -10.21 4.74 12.88
N ALA A 38 -10.07 4.79 11.54
CA ALA A 38 -10.12 3.60 10.68
C ALA A 38 -8.84 2.75 10.73
N GLY A 39 -7.90 3.03 11.64
CA GLY A 39 -6.66 2.26 11.79
C GLY A 39 -5.53 2.61 10.79
N LYS A 40 -5.64 3.71 10.03
CA LYS A 40 -4.64 4.16 9.03
C LYS A 40 -3.22 4.23 9.59
N THR A 41 -3.00 4.95 10.70
CA THR A 41 -1.67 5.09 11.31
C THR A 41 -1.12 3.77 11.81
N THR A 42 -1.97 2.93 12.42
CA THR A 42 -1.58 1.59 12.89
C THR A 42 -1.16 0.70 11.72
N LEU A 43 -1.91 0.75 10.62
CA LEU A 43 -1.56 0.04 9.39
C LEU A 43 -0.18 0.46 8.87
N LEU A 44 0.07 1.77 8.74
CA LEU A 44 1.34 2.29 8.22
C LEU A 44 2.53 1.87 9.08
N LYS A 45 2.41 2.01 10.41
CA LYS A 45 3.41 1.54 11.37
C LYS A 45 3.72 0.05 11.18
N LYS A 46 2.68 -0.75 11.00
CA LYS A 46 2.79 -2.20 10.86
C LYS A 46 3.48 -2.61 9.55
N VAL A 47 3.05 -2.05 8.43
CA VAL A 47 3.67 -2.27 7.11
C VAL A 47 5.15 -1.88 7.13
N CYS A 48 5.48 -0.77 7.79
CA CYS A 48 6.86 -0.31 7.87
C CYS A 48 7.68 -0.98 8.98
N ASN A 49 7.12 -1.95 9.71
CA ASN A 49 7.73 -2.57 10.89
C ASN A 49 8.32 -1.52 11.86
N SER A 50 7.54 -0.49 12.17
CA SER A 50 7.95 0.67 12.95
C SER A 50 7.02 0.90 14.12
N ILE A 51 7.58 1.22 15.29
CA ILE A 51 6.82 1.74 16.44
C ILE A 51 6.79 3.27 16.45
N ASP A 52 7.72 3.91 15.74
CA ASP A 52 7.88 5.35 15.66
C ASP A 52 6.82 6.00 14.75
N ASN A 53 6.63 7.30 14.91
CA ASN A 53 5.82 8.08 13.98
C ASN A 53 6.63 8.41 12.71
N PRO A 54 5.98 8.51 11.54
CA PRO A 54 6.67 8.89 10.30
C PRO A 54 7.19 10.33 10.41
N GLN A 55 8.29 10.59 9.70
CA GLN A 55 8.69 11.95 9.39
C GLN A 55 7.67 12.57 8.42
N ILE A 56 7.28 13.81 8.70
CA ILE A 56 6.38 14.57 7.85
C ILE A 56 7.24 15.50 7.00
N LEU A 57 7.16 15.33 5.68
CA LEU A 57 7.82 16.21 4.72
C LEU A 57 6.78 17.09 4.01
N SER A 58 7.21 18.28 3.61
CA SER A 58 6.44 19.16 2.73
C SER A 58 6.19 18.47 1.37
N PRO A 59 5.29 19.02 0.53
CA PRO A 59 5.10 18.52 -0.83
C PRO A 59 6.39 18.56 -1.67
N THR A 60 7.35 19.43 -1.32
CA THR A 60 8.67 19.54 -1.96
C THR A 60 9.74 18.65 -1.31
N GLY A 61 9.40 17.82 -0.32
CA GLY A 61 10.33 16.89 0.34
C GLY A 61 11.18 17.48 1.46
N LYS A 62 10.89 18.70 1.94
CA LYS A 62 11.60 19.29 3.09
C LYS A 62 11.00 18.80 4.41
N THR A 63 11.83 18.38 5.35
CA THR A 63 11.38 17.98 6.70
C THR A 63 10.66 19.12 7.39
N LEU A 64 9.48 18.84 7.95
CA LEU A 64 8.71 19.78 8.75
C LEU A 64 8.92 19.47 10.23
N ASP A 65 9.08 20.52 11.03
CA ASP A 65 9.18 20.39 12.49
C ASP A 65 7.79 20.06 13.07
N ILE A 66 7.71 18.92 13.77
CA ILE A 66 6.47 18.38 14.34
C ILE A 66 5.90 19.34 15.40
N THR A 67 6.74 20.08 16.11
CA THR A 67 6.31 21.03 17.15
C THR A 67 5.48 22.18 16.58
N ILE A 68 5.75 22.59 15.33
CA ILE A 68 4.98 23.62 14.60
C ILE A 68 3.66 23.03 14.06
N VAL A 69 3.68 21.74 13.69
CA VAL A 69 2.54 21.00 13.15
C VAL A 69 1.54 20.59 14.25
N GLU A 70 2.00 20.35 15.48
CA GLU A 70 1.17 19.95 16.63
C GLU A 70 0.82 21.10 17.58
N GLY A 71 1.65 22.15 17.66
CA GLY A 71 1.50 23.27 18.61
C GLY A 71 0.68 24.46 18.11
N SER A 72 0.35 24.53 16.82
CA SER A 72 -0.60 25.51 16.30
C SER A 72 -2.02 24.94 16.39
N ALA A 73 -3.04 25.80 16.43
CA ALA A 73 -4.46 25.43 16.38
C ALA A 73 -4.90 24.66 15.09
N GLU A 74 -3.95 24.06 14.36
CA GLU A 74 -4.07 23.33 13.10
C GLU A 74 -4.37 21.83 13.26
N ARG A 75 -4.93 21.38 14.39
CA ARG A 75 -5.61 20.07 14.45
C ARG A 75 -6.69 19.92 13.35
N GLY A 76 -7.15 21.02 12.75
CA GLY A 76 -8.11 21.05 11.63
C GLY A 76 -7.53 21.36 10.23
N ARG A 77 -6.22 21.55 10.04
CA ARG A 77 -5.62 21.83 8.70
C ARG A 77 -4.74 20.69 8.24
N HIS A 78 -5.37 19.55 8.01
CA HIS A 78 -4.73 18.43 7.38
C HIS A 78 -4.47 18.70 5.89
N ASN A 79 -3.25 18.41 5.45
CA ASN A 79 -2.84 18.56 4.06
C ASN A 79 -2.37 17.21 3.49
N ILE A 80 -3.20 16.63 2.63
CA ILE A 80 -2.97 15.36 1.93
C ILE A 80 -1.69 15.37 1.07
N GLU A 81 -1.19 16.54 0.70
CA GLU A 81 0.05 16.68 -0.08
C GLU A 81 1.32 16.48 0.74
N ARG A 82 1.22 16.51 2.08
CA ARG A 82 2.34 16.18 2.96
C ARG A 82 2.72 14.71 2.78
N GLN A 83 4.02 14.45 2.83
CA GLN A 83 4.58 13.12 2.62
C GLN A 83 4.93 12.52 3.98
N LEU A 84 4.45 11.31 4.25
CA LEU A 84 4.79 10.54 5.44
C LEU A 84 5.83 9.48 5.06
N VAL A 85 7.00 9.54 5.70
CA VAL A 85 8.13 8.64 5.42
C VAL A 85 8.60 8.01 6.73
N PHE A 86 8.66 6.68 6.77
CA PHE A 86 9.18 5.94 7.93
C PHE A 86 10.68 5.70 7.76
N LYS A 87 11.46 5.93 8.82
CA LYS A 87 12.91 5.65 8.78
C LYS A 87 13.22 4.17 8.53
N SER A 88 12.38 3.27 9.04
CA SER A 88 12.49 1.82 8.85
C SER A 88 12.14 1.34 7.44
N ASN A 89 11.47 2.19 6.64
CA ASN A 89 11.26 1.92 5.22
C ASN A 89 11.15 3.24 4.44
N PRO A 90 12.29 3.90 4.12
CA PRO A 90 12.31 5.22 3.51
C PRO A 90 11.92 5.22 2.04
N ARG A 91 11.72 4.04 1.44
CA ARG A 91 11.34 3.87 0.05
C ARG A 91 9.83 4.00 -0.18
N PHE A 92 9.03 4.04 0.89
CA PHE A 92 7.63 4.42 0.82
C PHE A 92 7.43 5.90 1.09
N ILE A 93 6.53 6.49 0.31
CA ILE A 93 5.90 7.76 0.64
C ILE A 93 4.41 7.53 0.79
N PHE A 94 3.90 7.75 1.99
CA PHE A 94 2.47 7.68 2.25
C PHE A 94 1.87 9.08 2.23
N HIS A 95 0.70 9.18 1.61
CA HIS A 95 -0.20 10.31 1.73
C HIS A 95 -1.37 9.85 2.57
N ASP A 96 -1.66 10.56 3.65
CA ASP A 96 -2.78 10.24 4.53
C ASP A 96 -3.92 11.21 4.24
N SER A 97 -5.09 10.68 3.91
CA SER A 97 -6.29 11.44 3.59
C SER A 97 -6.86 12.26 4.74
N ARG A 98 -6.19 12.32 5.92
CA ARG A 98 -6.53 13.09 7.13
C ARG A 98 -7.47 14.24 6.76
N GLY A 99 -8.75 14.08 7.11
CA GLY A 99 -9.82 14.83 6.46
C GLY A 99 -10.90 13.93 5.84
N PHE A 100 -10.68 12.69 5.43
CA PHE A 100 -11.83 11.81 5.06
C PHE A 100 -12.68 11.36 6.29
N GLU A 101 -12.59 12.10 7.40
CA GLU A 101 -12.94 11.65 8.74
C GLU A 101 -14.38 11.93 9.10
N SER A 102 -14.90 13.10 8.70
CA SER A 102 -16.30 13.46 8.86
C SER A 102 -17.16 13.04 7.66
N GLY A 103 -16.51 12.79 6.51
CA GLY A 103 -17.19 12.48 5.26
C GLY A 103 -17.88 13.70 4.65
N SER A 104 -17.40 14.91 4.96
CA SER A 104 -17.94 16.12 4.35
C SER A 104 -17.63 16.18 2.85
N VAL A 105 -18.45 16.95 2.13
CA VAL A 105 -18.29 17.16 0.69
C VAL A 105 -16.91 17.77 0.39
N ASP A 106 -16.50 18.80 1.13
CA ASP A 106 -15.20 19.47 0.96
C ASP A 106 -14.01 18.51 1.11
N GLU A 107 -14.10 17.56 2.04
CA GLU A 107 -13.05 16.58 2.28
C GLU A 107 -12.99 15.54 1.15
N THR A 108 -14.15 15.12 0.66
CA THR A 108 -14.25 14.20 -0.48
C THR A 108 -13.65 14.84 -1.74
N GLU A 109 -13.95 16.11 -2.00
CA GLU A 109 -13.41 16.84 -3.15
C GLU A 109 -11.90 17.05 -3.05
N LYS A 110 -11.34 17.29 -1.85
CA LYS A 110 -9.89 17.35 -1.66
C LYS A 110 -9.18 16.05 -2.02
N VAL A 111 -9.76 14.91 -1.66
CA VAL A 111 -9.22 13.58 -2.01
C VAL A 111 -9.28 13.36 -3.53
N LYS A 112 -10.42 13.65 -4.16
CA LYS A 112 -10.57 13.54 -5.62
C LYS A 112 -9.58 14.43 -6.36
N ALA A 113 -9.46 15.70 -5.96
CA ALA A 113 -8.52 16.64 -6.55
C ALA A 113 -7.06 16.19 -6.41
N PHE A 114 -6.71 15.61 -5.26
CA PHE A 114 -5.37 15.06 -5.04
C PHE A 114 -5.10 13.86 -5.96
N ILE A 115 -6.05 12.91 -6.07
CA ILE A 115 -5.91 11.75 -6.97
C ILE A 115 -5.78 12.22 -8.43
N ALA A 116 -6.66 13.11 -8.88
CA ALA A 116 -6.63 13.66 -10.24
C ALA A 116 -5.30 14.38 -10.55
N LYS A 117 -4.81 15.21 -9.61
CA LYS A 117 -3.51 15.88 -9.75
C LYS A 117 -2.35 14.89 -9.86
N ARG A 118 -2.38 13.80 -9.09
CA ARG A 118 -1.35 12.76 -9.13
C ARG A 118 -1.43 11.94 -10.42
N ALA A 119 -2.64 11.63 -10.89
CA ALA A 119 -2.87 10.98 -12.18
C ALA A 119 -2.37 11.83 -13.36
N GLY A 120 -2.52 13.16 -13.29
CA GLY A 120 -2.01 14.10 -14.29
C GLY A 120 -0.50 14.37 -14.24
N SER A 121 0.27 13.69 -13.39
CA SER A 121 1.72 13.89 -13.31
C SER A 121 2.44 13.19 -14.48
N ASN A 122 3.32 13.93 -15.16
CA ASN A 122 4.13 13.43 -16.27
C ASN A 122 5.30 12.53 -15.83
N THR A 123 5.59 12.44 -14.53
CA THR A 123 6.68 11.63 -14.00
C THR A 123 6.13 10.52 -13.11
N LEU A 124 6.67 9.31 -13.27
CA LEU A 124 6.32 8.16 -12.43
C LEU A 124 6.47 8.48 -10.94
N SER A 125 7.55 9.19 -10.57
CA SER A 125 7.80 9.63 -9.19
C SER A 125 6.81 10.64 -8.63
N GLY A 126 6.01 11.30 -9.48
CA GLY A 126 4.95 12.23 -9.08
C GLY A 126 3.58 11.58 -8.95
N GLN A 127 3.37 10.42 -9.57
CA GLN A 127 2.11 9.68 -9.62
C GLN A 127 1.81 8.93 -8.31
N LEU A 128 0.54 8.59 -8.09
CA LEU A 128 0.14 7.59 -7.10
C LEU A 128 0.27 6.20 -7.72
N HIS A 129 0.82 5.25 -6.97
CA HIS A 129 0.99 3.89 -7.47
C HIS A 129 -0.04 2.92 -6.90
N ALA A 130 -0.59 3.20 -5.72
CA ALA A 130 -1.70 2.43 -5.15
C ALA A 130 -2.51 3.31 -4.19
N ILE A 131 -3.76 2.91 -3.98
CA ILE A 131 -4.65 3.46 -2.96
C ILE A 131 -4.99 2.34 -1.98
N TRP A 132 -4.82 2.60 -0.69
CA TRP A 132 -5.23 1.73 0.40
C TRP A 132 -6.42 2.34 1.10
N TYR A 133 -7.57 1.67 1.05
CA TYR A 133 -8.82 2.18 1.59
C TYR A 133 -9.21 1.41 2.87
N CYS A 134 -9.00 2.02 4.03
CA CYS A 134 -9.33 1.45 5.33
C CYS A 134 -10.83 1.54 5.64
N LEU A 135 -11.49 0.39 5.73
CA LEU A 135 -12.89 0.22 6.10
C LEU A 135 -12.97 -0.45 7.48
N PRO A 136 -13.33 0.28 8.56
CA PRO A 136 -13.45 -0.33 9.89
C PRO A 136 -14.70 -1.22 9.95
N ALA A 137 -14.53 -2.49 10.32
CA ALA A 137 -15.60 -3.48 10.40
C ALA A 137 -16.39 -3.42 11.73
N ASP A 138 -15.94 -2.63 12.70
CA ASP A 138 -16.58 -2.44 14.01
C ASP A 138 -17.77 -1.45 13.98
N THR A 139 -18.27 -1.12 12.79
CA THR A 139 -19.41 -0.22 12.55
C THR A 139 -20.71 -0.99 12.32
N ASN A 140 -21.87 -0.36 12.60
CA ASN A 140 -23.19 -0.91 12.24
C ASN A 140 -23.62 -0.49 10.83
N ARG A 141 -22.86 0.41 10.19
CA ARG A 141 -23.10 0.92 8.84
C ARG A 141 -21.97 0.41 7.94
N PRO A 142 -22.21 -0.61 7.09
CA PRO A 142 -21.12 -1.27 6.39
C PRO A 142 -20.44 -0.44 5.32
N LEU A 143 -21.23 0.33 4.56
CA LEU A 143 -20.73 1.34 3.62
C LEU A 143 -21.51 2.65 3.83
N LEU A 144 -20.80 3.70 4.19
CA LEU A 144 -21.31 5.06 4.21
C LEU A 144 -21.51 5.60 2.80
N GLU A 145 -22.29 6.67 2.69
CA GLU A 145 -22.52 7.38 1.43
C GLU A 145 -21.23 7.88 0.78
N THR A 146 -20.25 8.34 1.57
CA THR A 146 -18.96 8.77 1.02
C THR A 146 -18.14 7.62 0.43
N GLU A 147 -18.19 6.44 1.06
CA GLU A 147 -17.55 5.22 0.55
C GLU A 147 -18.26 4.76 -0.73
N LYS A 148 -19.60 4.76 -0.74
CA LYS A 148 -20.38 4.46 -1.95
C LYS A 148 -20.07 5.44 -3.08
N ASN A 149 -19.96 6.74 -2.79
CA ASN A 149 -19.65 7.74 -3.80
C ASN A 149 -18.23 7.54 -4.36
N PHE A 150 -17.27 7.17 -3.51
CA PHE A 150 -15.90 6.85 -3.94
C PHE A 150 -15.90 5.66 -4.90
N PHE A 151 -16.56 4.55 -4.56
CA PHE A 151 -16.56 3.32 -5.36
C PHE A 151 -17.61 3.28 -6.49
N ASN A 152 -18.48 4.28 -6.62
CA ASN A 152 -19.40 4.44 -7.75
C ASN A 152 -19.03 5.60 -8.69
N THR A 153 -17.86 6.20 -8.49
CA THR A 153 -17.33 7.23 -9.39
C THR A 153 -15.95 6.81 -9.89
N ASP A 154 -15.68 6.98 -11.18
CA ASP A 154 -14.34 6.74 -11.74
C ASP A 154 -13.37 7.87 -11.37
N ILE A 155 -12.86 7.84 -10.14
CA ILE A 155 -11.92 8.84 -9.64
C ILE A 155 -10.48 8.34 -9.58
N THR A 156 -10.28 7.02 -9.62
CA THR A 156 -8.97 6.39 -9.45
C THR A 156 -8.29 6.06 -10.77
N GLY A 157 -9.05 5.98 -11.88
CA GLY A 157 -8.52 5.57 -13.17
C GLY A 157 -7.77 4.25 -13.05
N ASN A 158 -6.50 4.24 -13.49
CA ASN A 158 -5.66 3.03 -13.47
C ASN A 158 -4.95 2.76 -12.13
N VAL A 159 -5.13 3.60 -11.11
CA VAL A 159 -4.48 3.39 -9.81
C VAL A 159 -5.25 2.30 -9.05
N PRO A 160 -4.63 1.15 -8.71
CA PRO A 160 -5.33 0.08 -8.04
C PRO A 160 -5.74 0.49 -6.62
N VAL A 161 -6.96 0.11 -6.24
CA VAL A 161 -7.51 0.34 -4.91
C VAL A 161 -7.59 -0.99 -4.17
N ILE A 162 -6.93 -1.07 -3.02
CA ILE A 162 -7.04 -2.22 -2.12
C ILE A 162 -7.93 -1.83 -0.94
N ALA A 163 -9.05 -2.53 -0.79
CA ALA A 163 -9.92 -2.35 0.37
C ALA A 163 -9.35 -3.12 1.57
N ILE A 164 -9.24 -2.44 2.72
CA ILE A 164 -8.61 -2.99 3.92
C ILE A 164 -9.64 -2.99 5.04
N PHE A 165 -10.17 -4.17 5.35
CA PHE A 165 -11.08 -4.34 6.48
C PHE A 165 -10.27 -4.36 7.78
N THR A 166 -10.43 -3.30 8.56
CA THR A 166 -9.75 -3.14 9.84
C THR A 166 -10.69 -3.42 11.00
N LYS A 167 -10.14 -3.56 12.21
CA LYS A 167 -10.91 -3.75 13.45
C LYS A 167 -11.84 -4.96 13.45
N PHE A 168 -11.37 -6.05 12.86
CA PHE A 168 -12.13 -7.31 12.85
C PHE A 168 -12.37 -7.86 14.25
N ASP A 169 -11.49 -7.57 15.22
CA ASP A 169 -11.70 -7.83 16.64
C ASP A 169 -13.00 -7.21 17.18
N GLY A 170 -13.32 -5.99 16.75
CA GLY A 170 -14.59 -5.34 17.08
C GLY A 170 -15.79 -6.07 16.48
N LEU A 171 -15.67 -6.58 15.24
CA LEU A 171 -16.72 -7.37 14.61
C LEU A 171 -16.90 -8.74 15.30
N ILE A 172 -15.82 -9.37 15.77
CA ILE A 172 -15.88 -10.59 16.59
C ILE A 172 -16.65 -10.34 17.90
N THR A 173 -16.40 -9.20 18.57
CA THR A 173 -17.16 -8.84 19.78
C THR A 173 -18.64 -8.67 19.48
N LYS A 174 -19.00 -8.01 18.37
CA LYS A 174 -20.41 -7.87 17.95
C LYS A 174 -21.06 -9.19 17.61
N ALA A 175 -20.37 -10.04 16.86
CA ALA A 175 -20.86 -11.37 16.53
C ALA A 175 -21.10 -12.20 17.79
N PHE A 176 -20.19 -12.11 18.77
CA PHE A 176 -20.36 -12.75 20.07
C PHE A 176 -21.60 -12.23 20.81
N SER A 177 -21.80 -10.90 20.90
CA SER A 177 -22.99 -10.32 21.53
C SER A 177 -24.28 -10.77 20.83
N GLY A 178 -24.33 -10.71 19.50
CA GLY A 178 -25.50 -11.16 18.74
C GLY A 178 -25.85 -12.62 18.97
N LEU A 179 -24.84 -13.50 19.09
CA LEU A 179 -25.07 -14.92 19.43
C LEU A 179 -25.66 -15.11 20.83
N ILE A 180 -25.25 -14.29 21.81
CA ILE A 180 -25.85 -14.33 23.15
C ILE A 180 -27.32 -13.88 23.07
N ASP A 181 -27.60 -12.83 22.30
CA ASP A 181 -28.96 -12.32 22.10
C ASP A 181 -29.86 -13.34 21.37
N ASP A 182 -29.28 -14.13 20.46
CA ASP A 182 -29.93 -15.25 19.76
C ASP A 182 -30.13 -16.50 20.65
N GLY A 183 -29.74 -16.44 21.92
CA GLY A 183 -29.97 -17.50 22.92
C GLY A 183 -28.87 -18.56 23.04
N TYR A 184 -27.73 -18.41 22.34
CA TYR A 184 -26.60 -19.32 22.50
C TYR A 184 -25.96 -19.16 23.87
N THR A 185 -25.46 -20.26 24.44
CA THR A 185 -24.66 -20.19 25.66
C THR A 185 -23.33 -19.48 25.38
N ARG A 186 -22.73 -18.89 26.42
CA ARG A 186 -21.41 -18.25 26.34
C ARG A 186 -20.33 -19.17 25.75
N LYS A 187 -20.39 -20.48 26.06
CA LYS A 187 -19.42 -21.46 25.58
C LYS A 187 -19.57 -21.74 24.08
N GLU A 188 -20.81 -21.86 23.60
CA GLU A 188 -21.10 -22.04 22.17
C GLU A 188 -20.72 -20.78 21.39
N ALA A 189 -21.13 -19.61 21.86
CA ALA A 189 -20.83 -18.33 21.24
C ALA A 189 -19.31 -18.09 21.12
N LEU A 190 -18.51 -18.45 22.13
CA LEU A 190 -17.05 -18.34 22.06
C LEU A 190 -16.42 -19.21 20.96
N THR A 191 -17.02 -20.37 20.69
CA THR A 191 -16.54 -21.33 19.69
C THR A 191 -16.82 -20.82 18.27
N ILE A 192 -18.01 -20.26 18.03
CA ILE A 192 -18.46 -19.90 16.67
C ILE A 192 -18.34 -18.41 16.31
N ARG A 193 -18.10 -17.51 17.29
CA ARG A 193 -18.04 -16.04 17.05
C ARG A 193 -17.15 -15.60 15.91
N ARG A 194 -16.01 -16.27 15.67
CA ARG A 194 -15.09 -15.92 14.59
C ARG A 194 -15.67 -16.26 13.22
N TRP A 195 -16.27 -17.44 13.10
CA TRP A 195 -16.98 -17.84 11.89
C TRP A 195 -18.15 -16.89 11.62
N LYS A 196 -18.95 -16.58 12.65
CA LYS A 196 -20.06 -15.63 12.53
C LYS A 196 -19.60 -14.23 12.13
N ALA A 197 -18.50 -13.74 12.71
CA ALA A 197 -17.91 -12.46 12.32
C ALA A 197 -17.41 -12.46 10.87
N GLN A 198 -16.87 -13.58 10.38
CA GLN A 198 -16.45 -13.70 8.99
C GLN A 198 -17.66 -13.68 8.04
N GLU A 199 -18.74 -14.40 8.38
CA GLU A 199 -20.00 -14.35 7.63
C GLU A 199 -20.54 -12.91 7.58
N MET A 200 -20.60 -12.24 8.73
CA MET A 200 -21.02 -10.83 8.80
C MET A 200 -20.13 -9.91 7.98
N LEU A 201 -18.81 -10.13 7.95
CA LEU A 201 -17.88 -9.34 7.15
C LEU A 201 -18.18 -9.52 5.66
N THR A 202 -18.32 -10.77 5.22
CA THR A 202 -18.60 -11.11 3.82
C THR A 202 -19.92 -10.49 3.37
N THR A 203 -21.02 -10.80 4.05
CA THR A 203 -22.37 -10.42 3.62
C THR A 203 -22.63 -8.93 3.78
N ASN A 204 -22.15 -8.32 4.88
CA ASN A 204 -22.47 -6.92 5.13
C ASN A 204 -21.49 -5.95 4.48
N PHE A 205 -20.21 -6.32 4.31
CA PHE A 205 -19.17 -5.38 3.87
C PHE A 205 -18.56 -5.75 2.51
N ILE A 206 -18.09 -6.99 2.34
CA ILE A 206 -17.36 -7.39 1.13
C ILE A 206 -18.32 -7.44 -0.08
N GLU A 207 -19.43 -8.16 0.01
CA GLU A 207 -20.38 -8.30 -1.11
C GLU A 207 -20.97 -6.94 -1.55
N PRO A 208 -21.40 -6.05 -0.64
CA PRO A 208 -21.86 -4.71 -1.04
C PRO A 208 -20.76 -3.84 -1.64
N LEU A 209 -19.50 -4.02 -1.22
CA LEU A 209 -18.38 -3.26 -1.78
C LEU A 209 -18.00 -3.75 -3.18
N MET A 210 -17.97 -5.07 -3.37
CA MET A 210 -17.63 -5.68 -4.66
C MET A 210 -18.73 -5.52 -5.71
N SER A 211 -19.96 -5.17 -5.30
CA SER A 211 -21.07 -4.87 -6.21
C SER A 211 -21.15 -3.39 -6.65
N THR A 212 -20.21 -2.56 -6.22
CA THR A 212 -20.11 -1.17 -6.68
C THR A 212 -19.60 -1.08 -8.12
N GLN A 213 -19.91 0.02 -8.82
CA GLN A 213 -19.54 0.20 -10.23
C GLN A 213 -18.03 0.16 -10.47
N PHE A 214 -17.25 0.72 -9.54
CA PHE A 214 -15.79 0.74 -9.55
C PHE A 214 -15.28 0.03 -8.30
N ALA A 215 -15.56 -1.28 -8.23
CA ALA A 215 -15.11 -2.13 -7.15
C ALA A 215 -13.58 -2.07 -6.95
N PRO A 216 -13.08 -2.24 -5.70
CA PRO A 216 -11.66 -2.28 -5.44
C PRO A 216 -11.00 -3.42 -6.22
N SER A 217 -9.73 -3.23 -6.59
CA SER A 217 -8.93 -4.20 -7.35
C SER A 217 -8.71 -5.50 -6.56
N ASP A 218 -8.62 -5.40 -5.23
CA ASP A 218 -8.65 -6.54 -4.32
C ASP A 218 -9.04 -6.06 -2.92
N HIS A 219 -9.22 -6.98 -1.98
CA HIS A 219 -9.48 -6.66 -0.58
C HIS A 219 -8.74 -7.59 0.38
N VAL A 220 -8.48 -7.08 1.59
CA VAL A 220 -7.82 -7.85 2.66
C VAL A 220 -8.51 -7.60 3.99
N ARG A 221 -8.47 -8.60 4.87
CA ARG A 221 -8.90 -8.48 6.27
C ARG A 221 -7.68 -8.49 7.16
N LEU A 222 -7.51 -7.47 7.98
CA LEU A 222 -6.40 -7.41 8.93
C LEU A 222 -6.86 -7.80 10.34
N ASP A 223 -6.32 -8.91 10.83
CA ASP A 223 -6.57 -9.43 12.16
C ASP A 223 -5.58 -8.87 13.19
N ASP A 224 -6.07 -8.57 14.39
CA ASP A 224 -5.25 -8.30 15.58
C ASP A 224 -4.06 -7.34 15.32
N MET A 225 -4.33 -6.21 14.67
CA MET A 225 -3.32 -5.19 14.32
C MET A 225 -2.59 -4.58 15.53
N ARG A 226 -3.06 -4.85 16.74
CA ARG A 226 -2.43 -4.45 18.01
C ARG A 226 -1.36 -5.45 18.50
N LYS A 227 -1.35 -6.69 17.99
CA LYS A 227 -0.33 -7.68 18.35
C LYS A 227 0.95 -7.40 17.57
N GLU A 228 2.10 -7.56 18.21
CA GLU A 228 3.40 -7.40 17.55
C GLU A 228 3.63 -8.45 16.45
N THR A 229 3.02 -9.62 16.56
CA THR A 229 3.17 -10.73 15.60
C THR A 229 2.24 -10.69 14.39
N SER A 230 1.27 -9.75 14.33
CA SER A 230 0.42 -9.64 13.14
C SER A 230 1.27 -9.26 11.92
N SER A 231 1.01 -9.87 10.77
CA SER A 231 1.80 -9.63 9.55
C SER A 231 0.92 -8.93 8.51
N CYS A 232 1.42 -7.84 7.93
CA CYS A 232 0.77 -7.19 6.78
C CYS A 232 1.08 -7.89 5.46
N HIS A 233 1.63 -9.10 5.49
CA HIS A 233 2.02 -9.86 4.32
C HIS A 233 0.91 -9.96 3.26
N GLU A 234 -0.33 -10.30 3.67
CA GLU A 234 -1.46 -10.40 2.75
C GLU A 234 -1.73 -9.06 2.03
N LEU A 235 -1.68 -7.93 2.74
CA LEU A 235 -1.83 -6.62 2.12
C LEU A 235 -0.78 -6.36 1.04
N ILE A 236 0.48 -6.68 1.34
CA ILE A 236 1.57 -6.47 0.39
C ILE A 236 1.39 -7.39 -0.83
N GLU A 237 1.10 -8.67 -0.61
CA GLU A 237 0.88 -9.63 -1.70
C GLU A 237 -0.28 -9.21 -2.62
N ARG A 238 -1.41 -8.82 -2.03
CA ARG A 238 -2.60 -8.37 -2.76
C ARG A 238 -2.35 -7.07 -3.53
N THR A 239 -1.61 -6.14 -2.93
CA THR A 239 -1.18 -4.92 -3.62
C THR A 239 -0.27 -5.25 -4.81
N ALA A 240 0.68 -6.17 -4.66
CA ALA A 240 1.57 -6.57 -5.75
C ALA A 240 0.81 -7.22 -6.92
N ASN A 241 -0.18 -8.07 -6.62
CA ASN A 241 -1.01 -8.73 -7.62
C ASN A 241 -1.95 -7.76 -8.35
N ALA A 242 -2.44 -6.74 -7.66
CA ALA A 242 -3.31 -5.71 -8.26
C ALA A 242 -2.58 -4.73 -9.18
N LEU A 243 -1.25 -4.60 -9.05
CA LEU A 243 -0.44 -3.79 -9.96
C LEU A 243 -0.34 -4.50 -11.30
N THR A 244 -0.98 -3.97 -12.34
CA THR A 244 -0.97 -4.54 -13.70
C THR A 244 0.33 -4.23 -14.46
N ASP A 245 0.97 -3.09 -14.15
CA ASP A 245 2.25 -2.69 -14.73
C ASP A 245 3.42 -3.43 -14.05
N ASP A 246 4.17 -4.21 -14.85
CA ASP A 246 5.31 -5.01 -14.37
C ASP A 246 6.42 -4.15 -13.75
N THR A 247 6.59 -2.92 -14.22
CA THR A 247 7.55 -1.94 -13.68
C THR A 247 7.12 -1.46 -12.30
N LEU A 248 5.84 -1.10 -12.14
CA LEU A 248 5.29 -0.70 -10.85
C LEU A 248 5.32 -1.85 -9.86
N ARG A 249 5.02 -3.08 -10.31
CA ARG A 249 5.11 -4.28 -9.49
C ARG A 249 6.55 -4.53 -9.04
N LEU A 250 7.51 -4.44 -9.95
CA LEU A 250 8.93 -4.57 -9.65
C LEU A 250 9.40 -3.48 -8.67
N LEU A 251 8.98 -2.23 -8.88
CA LEU A 251 9.28 -1.14 -7.95
C LEU A 251 8.71 -1.45 -6.57
N PHE A 252 7.44 -1.84 -6.48
CA PHE A 252 6.75 -2.17 -5.23
C PHE A 252 7.44 -3.31 -4.48
N VAL A 253 7.69 -4.45 -5.13
CA VAL A 253 8.33 -5.60 -4.47
C VAL A 253 9.75 -5.24 -4.02
N SER A 254 10.49 -4.48 -4.82
CA SER A 254 11.88 -4.13 -4.50
C SER A 254 12.04 -3.21 -3.27
N VAL A 255 10.99 -2.46 -2.91
CA VAL A 255 10.98 -1.60 -1.71
C VAL A 255 10.54 -2.34 -0.44
N GLN A 256 10.15 -3.61 -0.54
CA GLN A 256 9.75 -4.46 0.57
C GLN A 256 10.94 -5.12 1.29
N GLN A 257 11.92 -4.31 1.72
CA GLN A 257 13.13 -4.82 2.40
C GLN A 257 12.84 -5.66 3.65
N ASN A 258 11.70 -5.41 4.31
CA ASN A 258 11.28 -6.12 5.52
C ASN A 258 10.41 -7.36 5.22
N HIS A 259 10.10 -7.66 3.95
CA HIS A 259 9.30 -8.83 3.53
C HIS A 259 10.03 -9.64 2.43
N ILE A 260 11.18 -10.21 2.80
CA ILE A 260 12.09 -10.93 1.90
C ILE A 260 11.41 -12.11 1.16
N ASP A 261 10.46 -12.80 1.80
CA ASP A 261 9.71 -13.91 1.20
C ASP A 261 9.01 -13.52 -0.11
N LEU A 262 8.55 -12.28 -0.22
CA LEU A 262 7.90 -11.77 -1.42
C LEU A 262 8.92 -11.51 -2.53
N CYS A 263 10.07 -10.93 -2.19
CA CYS A 263 11.17 -10.74 -3.12
C CYS A 263 11.66 -12.09 -3.68
N ILE A 264 11.76 -13.13 -2.84
CA ILE A 264 12.13 -14.49 -3.27
C ILE A 264 11.10 -15.04 -4.25
N ARG A 265 9.80 -14.97 -3.92
CA ARG A 265 8.74 -15.50 -4.79
C ARG A 265 8.75 -14.84 -6.17
N TYR A 266 8.79 -13.52 -6.23
CA TYR A 266 8.82 -12.79 -7.50
C TYR A 266 10.13 -13.00 -8.27
N ALA A 267 11.26 -13.12 -7.58
CA ALA A 267 12.54 -13.46 -8.21
C ALA A 267 12.50 -14.85 -8.85
N LEU A 268 11.89 -15.84 -8.19
CA LEU A 268 11.71 -17.18 -8.77
C LEU A 268 10.76 -17.15 -9.96
N GLN A 269 9.60 -16.48 -9.84
CA GLN A 269 8.63 -16.37 -10.94
C GLN A 269 9.20 -15.64 -12.16
N GLY A 270 10.00 -14.58 -11.95
CA GLY A 270 10.68 -13.88 -13.04
C GLY A 270 11.83 -14.70 -13.62
N GLY A 271 12.65 -15.29 -12.76
CA GLY A 271 13.81 -16.11 -13.14
C GLY A 271 13.42 -17.33 -13.99
N LEU A 272 12.37 -18.07 -13.58
CA LEU A 272 11.90 -19.27 -14.28
C LEU A 272 11.38 -19.01 -15.70
N LYS A 273 11.09 -17.74 -16.06
CA LYS A 273 10.71 -17.37 -17.43
C LYS A 273 11.91 -17.29 -18.37
N ASN A 274 13.14 -17.29 -17.84
CA ASN A 274 14.37 -17.16 -18.61
C ASN A 274 15.03 -18.53 -18.85
N LYS A 275 15.39 -18.81 -20.11
CA LYS A 275 16.10 -20.05 -20.48
C LYS A 275 17.62 -19.98 -20.26
N ASN A 276 18.16 -18.79 -20.04
CA ASN A 276 19.58 -18.54 -19.83
C ASN A 276 19.84 -18.30 -18.34
N ILE A 277 20.80 -19.04 -17.76
CA ILE A 277 21.14 -18.96 -16.33
C ILE A 277 21.62 -17.56 -15.92
N VAL A 278 22.32 -16.84 -16.80
CA VAL A 278 22.78 -15.48 -16.54
C VAL A 278 21.58 -14.54 -16.47
N GLU A 279 20.67 -14.60 -17.45
CA GLU A 279 19.45 -13.78 -17.45
C GLU A 279 18.50 -14.14 -16.30
N MET A 280 18.47 -15.41 -15.88
CA MET A 280 17.71 -15.86 -14.72
C MET A 280 18.25 -15.24 -13.42
N VAL A 281 19.57 -15.35 -13.18
CA VAL A 281 20.23 -14.73 -12.01
C VAL A 281 20.01 -13.23 -12.02
N ARG A 282 20.16 -12.62 -13.19
CA ARG A 282 19.97 -11.19 -13.39
C ARG A 282 18.56 -10.71 -13.04
N SER A 283 17.56 -11.37 -13.64
CA SER A 283 16.15 -11.11 -13.35
C SER A 283 15.80 -11.31 -11.88
N ALA A 284 16.43 -12.26 -11.19
CA ALA A 284 16.22 -12.49 -9.77
C ALA A 284 16.83 -11.37 -8.91
N LEU A 285 18.07 -10.94 -9.22
CA LEU A 285 18.78 -9.88 -8.50
C LEU A 285 18.06 -8.53 -8.57
N ALA A 286 17.31 -8.26 -9.64
CA ALA A 286 16.46 -7.09 -9.73
C ALA A 286 15.55 -6.95 -8.50
N PHE A 287 14.98 -8.02 -7.95
CA PHE A 287 14.08 -7.94 -6.78
C PHE A 287 14.81 -7.70 -5.44
N PHE A 288 16.14 -7.73 -5.42
CA PHE A 288 16.97 -7.55 -4.21
C PHE A 288 17.96 -6.38 -4.32
N PRO A 289 17.49 -5.12 -4.49
CA PRO A 289 18.40 -3.97 -4.64
C PRO A 289 19.36 -3.78 -3.47
N HIS A 290 18.96 -4.20 -2.28
CA HIS A 290 19.73 -4.07 -1.05
C HIS A 290 20.94 -5.01 -1.00
N VAL A 291 20.86 -6.17 -1.66
CA VAL A 291 22.00 -7.10 -1.80
C VAL A 291 22.99 -6.57 -2.85
N TRP A 292 22.49 -5.88 -3.87
CA TRP A 292 23.26 -5.46 -5.04
C TRP A 292 24.09 -4.18 -4.82
N VAL A 293 23.58 -3.21 -4.05
CA VAL A 293 24.31 -1.96 -3.73
C VAL A 293 25.60 -2.25 -2.92
N ILE A 294 25.64 -3.34 -2.16
CA ILE A 294 26.82 -3.76 -1.39
C ILE A 294 27.90 -4.31 -2.34
N THR A 295 27.53 -5.10 -3.34
CA THR A 295 28.48 -5.73 -4.27
C THR A 295 29.15 -4.70 -5.18
N PHE A 296 28.42 -3.67 -5.65
CA PHE A 296 29.02 -2.61 -6.48
C PHE A 296 29.87 -1.61 -5.68
N ARG A 297 29.51 -1.32 -4.41
CA ARG A 297 30.39 -0.53 -3.52
C ARG A 297 31.69 -1.28 -3.19
N MET A 298 31.65 -2.59 -2.99
CA MET A 298 32.87 -3.38 -2.80
C MET A 298 33.68 -3.51 -4.09
N ALA A 299 33.03 -3.63 -5.25
CA ALA A 299 33.73 -3.64 -6.54
C ALA A 299 34.43 -2.31 -6.85
N LEU A 300 33.82 -1.15 -6.54
CA LEU A 300 34.50 0.14 -6.68
C LEU A 300 35.62 0.35 -5.65
N LEU A 301 35.52 -0.22 -4.45
CA LEU A 301 36.57 -0.16 -3.43
C LEU A 301 37.74 -1.13 -3.69
N LEU A 302 37.55 -2.13 -4.56
CA LEU A 302 38.60 -3.05 -5.01
C LEU A 302 39.31 -2.56 -6.29
N TYR A 303 38.83 -1.48 -6.91
CA TYR A 303 39.38 -0.87 -8.12
C TYR A 303 39.84 0.60 -7.92
N CYS A 304 39.95 1.05 -6.67
CA CYS A 304 40.70 2.25 -6.26
C CYS A 304 41.87 1.81 -5.39
#